data_AF-A0A2G8JNC8-F1
#
_entry.id   AF-A0A2G8JNC8-F1
#
_cell.length_a   1.000
_cell.length_b   1.000
_cell.length_c   1.000
_cell.angle_alpha   90.00
_cell.angle_beta   90.00
_cell.angle_gamma   90.00
#
_symmetry.space_group_name_H-M   'P 1'
#
loop_
_entity.id
_entity.type
_entity.pdbx_description
1 polymer ?
#
loop_
_entity_poly.entity_id
_entity_poly.type
_entity_poly.pdbx_seq_one_letter_code
_entity_poly.pdbx_strand_id
1 'polypeptide(L)'
;MSKDDVSDRVTPIQNSSHPLSVSKALHLLKSVQDKNLSCTPPVNPKPGEIYLFEARDMQKKDDWKCDRIKWLCNGVHHLPRSRPSVIKTYFSTNNGKFRKYAFRPVRAIQPYRILVHYLGDKSGLLNSPHGNRRKKRGRPHMRTCPSTLRTIEEQSKNNKPHTIYRKLIVEPCQNTQIPVTHPRNTEQCRNTVKNFKAKNKIHNDELYAVYEITSALESFTWGFSLAPKVRIVFGLKLLGDELCGVIEEVKDGSLYLSYDTTFNIGDFYMSVLLFKHTAFKDPCPIIPLGFLVHQTKNGVRT
;
A
#
# COMPACT_ATOMS: atom_id res chain seq x y z
N MET A 1 -2.58 -24.36 -36.19
CA MET A 1 -3.61 -23.52 -35.53
C MET A 1 -4.28 -24.39 -34.47
N SER A 2 -3.86 -24.28 -33.21
CA SER A 2 -4.40 -25.12 -32.10
C SER A 2 -5.75 -24.58 -31.62
N LYS A 3 -6.67 -25.50 -31.34
CA LYS A 3 -8.08 -25.29 -31.02
C LYS A 3 -8.38 -25.18 -29.51
N ASP A 4 -7.49 -24.61 -28.70
CA ASP A 4 -7.65 -24.57 -27.23
C ASP A 4 -7.76 -23.15 -26.63
N ASP A 5 -8.07 -22.12 -27.41
CA ASP A 5 -8.04 -20.72 -26.96
C ASP A 5 -9.43 -20.18 -26.47
N VAL A 6 -10.16 -21.00 -25.71
CA VAL A 6 -11.44 -20.65 -25.06
C VAL A 6 -11.40 -21.21 -23.63
N SER A 7 -11.09 -20.47 -22.56
CA SER A 7 -12.03 -19.59 -21.84
C SER A 7 -11.35 -18.89 -20.64
N ASP A 8 -10.21 -18.22 -20.84
CA ASP A 8 -9.49 -17.51 -19.75
C ASP A 8 -9.98 -16.07 -19.50
N ARG A 9 -11.08 -15.64 -20.15
CA ARG A 9 -11.64 -14.30 -19.98
C ARG A 9 -12.77 -14.33 -18.95
N VAL A 10 -12.88 -13.26 -18.17
CA VAL A 10 -14.05 -13.00 -17.34
C VAL A 10 -15.30 -13.01 -18.23
N THR A 11 -16.33 -13.75 -17.82
CA THR A 11 -17.58 -13.84 -18.57
C THR A 11 -18.45 -12.60 -18.30
N PRO A 12 -18.95 -11.89 -19.32
CA PRO A 12 -19.91 -10.81 -19.11
C PRO A 12 -21.24 -11.38 -18.61
N ILE A 13 -21.91 -10.64 -17.72
CA ILE A 13 -23.22 -11.04 -17.18
C ILE A 13 -24.35 -10.79 -18.18
N GLN A 14 -24.14 -9.87 -19.13
CA GLN A 14 -25.08 -9.50 -20.16
C GLN A 14 -24.33 -8.78 -21.30
N ASN A 15 -24.92 -8.73 -22.50
CA ASN A 15 -24.50 -7.86 -23.59
C ASN A 15 -25.61 -6.87 -23.96
N SER A 16 -25.24 -5.62 -24.25
CA SER A 16 -26.14 -4.58 -24.79
C SER A 16 -25.35 -3.54 -25.57
N SER A 17 -25.71 -3.32 -26.84
CA SER A 17 -25.16 -2.24 -27.66
C SER A 17 -25.66 -0.84 -27.25
N HIS A 18 -26.73 -0.77 -26.47
CA HIS A 18 -27.36 0.48 -26.02
C HIS A 18 -27.04 0.76 -24.56
N PRO A 19 -26.80 2.04 -24.17
CA PRO A 19 -26.57 2.43 -22.77
C PRO A 19 -27.65 1.90 -21.82
N LEU A 20 -27.22 1.35 -20.68
CA LEU A 20 -28.15 0.93 -19.63
C LEU A 20 -28.93 2.11 -19.05
N SER A 21 -30.22 1.93 -18.87
CA SER A 21 -31.05 2.83 -18.05
C SER A 21 -30.67 2.71 -16.58
N VAL A 22 -30.95 3.76 -15.79
CA VAL A 22 -30.65 3.76 -14.35
C VAL A 22 -31.36 2.61 -13.64
N SER A 23 -32.64 2.38 -13.95
CA SER A 23 -33.44 1.29 -13.38
C SER A 23 -32.84 -0.08 -13.70
N LYS A 24 -32.39 -0.30 -14.94
CA LYS A 24 -31.75 -1.57 -15.33
C LYS A 24 -30.40 -1.76 -14.64
N ALA A 25 -29.58 -0.71 -14.54
CA ALA A 25 -28.31 -0.77 -13.83
C ALA A 25 -28.50 -1.08 -12.34
N LEU A 26 -29.47 -0.45 -11.69
CA LEU A 26 -29.87 -0.75 -10.30
C LEU A 26 -30.33 -2.19 -10.12
N HIS A 27 -31.18 -2.66 -11.03
CA HIS A 27 -31.65 -4.04 -11.01
C HIS A 27 -30.45 -5.00 -11.07
N LEU A 28 -29.56 -4.84 -12.06
CA LEU A 28 -28.37 -5.69 -12.22
C LEU A 28 -27.41 -5.63 -11.01
N LEU A 29 -27.25 -4.47 -10.38
CA LEU A 29 -26.44 -4.36 -9.16
C LEU A 29 -27.01 -5.16 -7.98
N LYS A 30 -28.33 -5.38 -7.94
CA LYS A 30 -29.03 -6.04 -6.82
C LYS A 30 -29.36 -7.52 -7.08
N SER A 31 -29.76 -7.87 -8.30
CA SER A 31 -30.41 -9.16 -8.60
C SER A 31 -29.48 -10.23 -9.16
N VAL A 32 -28.24 -9.89 -9.51
CA VAL A 32 -27.29 -10.87 -10.05
C VAL A 32 -26.80 -11.78 -8.92
N GLN A 33 -27.01 -13.09 -9.09
CA GLN A 33 -26.57 -14.15 -8.18
C GLN A 33 -25.03 -14.26 -8.15
N ASP A 34 -24.50 -14.74 -7.03
CA ASP A 34 -23.06 -14.79 -6.75
C ASP A 34 -22.22 -15.52 -7.83
N LYS A 35 -22.81 -16.52 -8.50
CA LYS A 35 -22.16 -17.30 -9.57
C LYS A 35 -21.75 -16.48 -10.80
N ASN A 36 -22.31 -15.29 -10.97
CA ASN A 36 -22.04 -14.40 -12.10
C ASN A 36 -21.15 -13.20 -11.71
N LEU A 37 -20.65 -13.17 -10.47
CA LEU A 37 -19.78 -12.11 -9.99
C LEU A 37 -18.34 -12.36 -10.39
N SER A 38 -17.67 -11.32 -10.88
CA SER A 38 -16.22 -11.36 -11.08
C SER A 38 -15.49 -10.64 -9.96
N CYS A 39 -14.54 -11.33 -9.33
CA CYS A 39 -13.56 -10.73 -8.42
C CYS A 39 -12.28 -10.28 -9.15
N THR A 40 -12.23 -10.45 -10.47
CA THR A 40 -11.09 -10.08 -11.32
C THR A 40 -11.50 -9.00 -12.33
N PRO A 41 -10.57 -8.13 -12.75
CA PRO A 41 -10.91 -7.08 -13.69
C PRO A 41 -11.29 -7.65 -15.07
N PRO A 42 -12.24 -7.02 -15.77
CA PRO A 42 -12.65 -7.43 -17.12
C PRO A 42 -11.56 -7.02 -18.13
N VAL A 43 -10.54 -7.85 -18.27
CA VAL A 43 -9.40 -7.58 -19.14
C VAL A 43 -9.80 -7.61 -20.62
N ASN A 44 -9.43 -6.55 -21.36
CA ASN A 44 -9.62 -6.44 -22.79
C ASN A 44 -11.09 -6.62 -23.24
N PRO A 45 -12.05 -5.87 -22.69
CA PRO A 45 -13.47 -6.06 -22.95
C PRO A 45 -13.85 -5.71 -24.40
N LYS A 46 -14.95 -6.28 -24.88
CA LYS A 46 -15.55 -6.04 -26.20
C LYS A 46 -16.71 -5.03 -26.08
N PRO A 47 -17.02 -4.31 -27.18
CA PRO A 47 -18.24 -3.53 -27.27
C PRO A 47 -19.49 -4.31 -26.87
N GLY A 48 -20.33 -3.69 -26.06
CA GLY A 48 -21.60 -4.23 -25.59
C GLY A 48 -21.51 -5.06 -24.32
N GLU A 49 -20.33 -5.54 -23.93
CA GLU A 49 -20.16 -6.40 -22.75
C GLU A 49 -20.46 -5.62 -21.44
N ILE A 50 -21.22 -6.27 -20.55
CA ILE A 50 -21.57 -5.79 -19.21
C ILE A 50 -21.00 -6.75 -18.19
N TYR A 51 -20.28 -6.22 -17.22
CA TYR A 51 -19.64 -6.98 -16.15
C TYR A 51 -20.13 -6.48 -14.79
N LEU A 52 -20.32 -7.40 -13.84
CA LEU A 52 -20.49 -7.06 -12.44
C LEU A 52 -19.24 -7.48 -11.67
N PHE A 53 -18.46 -6.48 -11.26
CA PHE A 53 -17.27 -6.66 -10.45
C PHE A 53 -17.63 -6.53 -8.97
N GLU A 54 -17.13 -7.46 -8.16
CA GLU A 54 -17.25 -7.43 -6.70
C GLU A 54 -15.88 -7.46 -6.04
N ALA A 55 -15.65 -6.56 -5.09
CA ALA A 55 -14.52 -6.62 -4.20
C ALA A 55 -14.98 -6.69 -2.74
N ARG A 56 -14.58 -7.76 -2.05
CA ARG A 56 -14.79 -7.89 -0.61
C ARG A 56 -13.76 -7.10 0.20
N ASP A 57 -12.58 -6.90 -0.37
CA ASP A 57 -11.49 -6.14 0.23
C ASP A 57 -11.46 -4.69 -0.29
N MET A 58 -11.32 -3.73 0.62
CA MET A 58 -11.12 -2.32 0.32
C MET A 58 -9.86 -2.07 -0.54
N GLN A 59 -8.87 -2.96 -0.50
CA GLN A 59 -7.69 -2.93 -1.37
C GLN A 59 -8.00 -3.20 -2.84
N LYS A 60 -9.02 -4.02 -3.10
CA LYS A 60 -9.41 -4.49 -4.45
C LYS A 60 -10.55 -3.71 -5.09
N LYS A 61 -11.19 -2.80 -4.34
CA LYS A 61 -12.39 -2.05 -4.77
C LYS A 61 -12.26 -1.31 -6.11
N ASP A 62 -11.04 -0.96 -6.51
CA ASP A 62 -10.73 -0.20 -7.71
C ASP A 62 -10.06 -1.02 -8.82
N ASP A 63 -9.88 -2.33 -8.64
CA ASP A 63 -9.14 -3.19 -9.58
C ASP A 63 -9.86 -3.33 -10.91
N TRP A 64 -11.20 -3.26 -10.95
CA TRP A 64 -12.02 -3.23 -12.17
C TRP A 64 -11.58 -2.18 -13.20
N LYS A 65 -10.84 -1.14 -12.77
CA LYS A 65 -10.29 -0.12 -13.66
C LYS A 65 -9.16 -0.64 -14.54
N CYS A 66 -8.55 -1.78 -14.21
CA CYS A 66 -7.42 -2.36 -14.92
C CYS A 66 -7.87 -3.31 -16.05
N ASP A 67 -8.60 -2.76 -17.00
CA ASP A 67 -9.16 -3.47 -18.17
C ASP A 67 -8.24 -3.44 -19.41
N ARG A 68 -6.98 -3.01 -19.22
CA ARG A 68 -5.95 -2.76 -20.25
C ARG A 68 -6.25 -1.63 -21.24
N ILE A 69 -7.26 -0.80 -20.99
CA ILE A 69 -7.59 0.34 -21.85
C ILE A 69 -7.24 1.63 -21.12
N LYS A 70 -6.70 2.61 -21.87
CA LYS A 70 -6.44 3.95 -21.34
C LYS A 70 -7.72 4.78 -21.43
N TRP A 71 -8.20 5.23 -20.27
CA TRP A 71 -9.45 5.96 -20.14
C TRP A 71 -9.20 7.42 -19.72
N LEU A 72 -9.96 8.33 -20.31
CA LEU A 72 -10.20 9.68 -19.80
C LEU A 72 -11.47 9.64 -18.96
N CYS A 73 -11.42 10.17 -17.74
CA CYS A 73 -12.58 10.30 -16.87
C CYS A 73 -13.29 11.61 -17.18
N ASN A 74 -14.48 11.53 -17.76
CA ASN A 74 -15.21 12.69 -18.27
C ASN A 74 -16.26 13.21 -17.29
N GLY A 75 -16.42 12.57 -16.13
CA GLY A 75 -17.32 13.05 -15.08
C GLY A 75 -17.92 11.96 -14.23
N VAL A 76 -18.51 12.40 -13.11
CA VAL A 76 -19.24 11.58 -12.15
C VAL A 76 -20.62 12.19 -11.98
N HIS A 77 -21.67 11.37 -12.07
CA HIS A 77 -23.05 11.79 -11.96
C HIS A 77 -23.78 10.99 -10.88
N HIS A 78 -24.53 11.70 -10.04
CA HIS A 78 -25.43 11.11 -9.04
C HIS A 78 -26.82 10.96 -9.67
N LEU A 79 -27.33 9.73 -9.70
CA LEU A 79 -28.53 9.35 -10.42
C LEU A 79 -29.52 8.60 -9.51
N PRO A 80 -30.82 8.92 -9.58
CA PRO A 80 -31.38 10.15 -10.16
C PRO A 80 -30.86 11.43 -9.46
N ARG A 81 -31.03 12.62 -10.07
CA ARG A 81 -30.52 13.89 -9.49
C ARG A 81 -31.14 14.19 -8.13
N SER A 82 -32.45 13.94 -7.99
CA SER A 82 -33.16 14.01 -6.71
C SER A 82 -33.09 12.66 -6.02
N ARG A 83 -32.61 12.62 -4.77
CA ARG A 83 -32.42 11.39 -3.95
C ARG A 83 -31.61 10.31 -4.70
N PRO A 84 -30.31 10.56 -4.94
CA PRO A 84 -29.51 9.65 -5.74
C PRO A 84 -29.33 8.30 -5.06
N SER A 85 -29.44 7.24 -5.87
CA SER A 85 -29.26 5.85 -5.43
C SER A 85 -28.06 5.18 -6.10
N VAL A 86 -27.65 5.69 -7.26
CA VAL A 86 -26.48 5.23 -8.03
C VAL A 86 -25.56 6.40 -8.37
N ILE A 87 -24.28 6.11 -8.40
CA ILE A 87 -23.25 6.97 -8.96
C ILE A 87 -22.80 6.33 -10.28
N LYS A 88 -22.90 7.11 -11.36
CA LYS A 88 -22.41 6.76 -12.70
C LYS A 88 -21.13 7.55 -12.97
N THR A 89 -20.03 6.86 -13.25
CA THR A 89 -18.79 7.46 -13.76
C THR A 89 -18.67 7.21 -15.25
N TYR A 90 -18.38 8.25 -16.01
CA TYR A 90 -18.21 8.18 -17.46
C TYR A 90 -16.74 8.22 -17.84
N PHE A 91 -16.35 7.28 -18.70
CA PHE A 91 -15.04 7.24 -19.30
C PHE A 91 -15.14 7.13 -20.83
N SER A 92 -14.19 7.74 -21.52
CA SER A 92 -13.98 7.53 -22.95
C SER A 92 -12.50 7.37 -23.27
N THR A 93 -12.22 6.82 -24.44
CA THR A 93 -10.89 6.86 -25.04
C THR A 93 -10.61 8.24 -25.61
N ASN A 94 -9.34 8.51 -25.94
CA ASN A 94 -8.92 9.79 -26.52
C ASN A 94 -9.65 10.15 -27.82
N ASN A 95 -10.02 9.15 -28.62
CA ASN A 95 -10.80 9.35 -29.86
C ASN A 95 -12.31 9.37 -29.64
N GLY A 96 -12.79 9.22 -28.40
CA GLY A 96 -14.22 9.21 -28.04
C GLY A 96 -15.02 7.99 -28.52
N LYS A 97 -14.47 7.14 -29.39
CA LYS A 97 -15.19 6.03 -30.04
C LYS A 97 -15.54 4.89 -29.08
N PHE A 98 -14.68 4.60 -28.11
CA PHE A 98 -14.92 3.59 -27.11
C PHE A 98 -15.22 4.24 -25.75
N ARG A 99 -16.28 3.75 -25.10
CA ARG A 99 -16.84 4.33 -23.88
C ARG A 99 -17.00 3.26 -22.81
N LYS A 100 -16.82 3.67 -21.56
CA LYS A 100 -17.08 2.85 -20.38
C LYS A 100 -17.96 3.63 -19.42
N TYR A 101 -19.06 3.01 -19.00
CA TYR A 101 -19.86 3.48 -17.88
C TYR A 101 -19.63 2.55 -16.68
N ALA A 102 -19.33 3.14 -15.53
CA ALA A 102 -19.27 2.41 -14.27
C ALA A 102 -20.39 2.89 -13.34
N PHE A 103 -21.20 1.97 -12.86
CA PHE A 103 -22.30 2.24 -11.94
C PHE A 103 -21.99 1.59 -10.59
N ARG A 104 -22.20 2.34 -9.51
CA ARG A 104 -22.10 1.84 -8.14
C ARG A 104 -23.20 2.44 -7.27
N PRO A 105 -23.64 1.77 -6.20
CA PRO A 105 -24.54 2.39 -5.23
C PRO A 105 -23.92 3.65 -4.61
N VAL A 106 -24.74 4.64 -4.27
CA VAL A 106 -24.28 5.86 -3.56
C VAL A 106 -23.66 5.50 -2.20
N ARG A 107 -24.36 4.66 -1.43
CA ARG A 107 -23.86 4.06 -0.20
C ARG A 107 -23.18 2.75 -0.57
N ALA A 108 -21.88 2.80 -0.83
CA ALA A 108 -21.09 1.61 -1.07
C ALA A 108 -20.81 0.91 0.26
N ILE A 109 -21.62 -0.09 0.60
CA ILE A 109 -21.40 -1.00 1.74
C ILE A 109 -20.67 -2.23 1.20
N GLN A 110 -19.79 -2.84 2.01
CA GLN A 110 -19.17 -4.09 1.60
C GLN A 110 -20.24 -5.19 1.41
N PRO A 111 -20.13 -6.02 0.36
CA PRO A 111 -19.05 -6.03 -0.64
C PRO A 111 -19.18 -4.90 -1.69
N TYR A 112 -18.06 -4.34 -2.13
CA TYR A 112 -18.01 -3.25 -3.10
C TYR A 112 -18.38 -3.76 -4.50
N ARG A 113 -19.61 -3.49 -4.94
CA ARG A 113 -20.11 -3.86 -6.27
C ARG A 113 -20.04 -2.71 -7.26
N ILE A 114 -19.48 -2.99 -8.44
CA ILE A 114 -19.38 -2.06 -9.56
C ILE A 114 -19.86 -2.76 -10.83
N LEU A 115 -20.90 -2.21 -11.44
CA LEU A 115 -21.37 -2.64 -12.75
C LEU A 115 -20.63 -1.83 -13.81
N VAL A 116 -19.97 -2.50 -14.75
CA VAL A 116 -19.18 -1.87 -15.81
C VAL A 116 -19.77 -2.23 -17.16
N HIS A 117 -20.05 -1.23 -17.98
CA HIS A 117 -20.62 -1.42 -19.31
C HIS A 117 -19.73 -0.76 -20.36
N TYR A 118 -19.29 -1.56 -21.33
CA TYR A 118 -18.42 -1.15 -22.43
C TYR A 118 -19.22 -0.92 -23.71
N LEU A 119 -19.02 0.20 -24.38
CA LEU A 119 -19.85 0.67 -25.49
C LEU A 119 -19.02 1.30 -26.61
N GLY A 120 -19.59 1.31 -27.81
CA GLY A 120 -19.01 1.97 -28.97
C GLY A 120 -18.03 1.08 -29.73
N ASP A 121 -17.02 1.68 -30.34
CA ASP A 121 -16.10 1.00 -31.25
C ASP A 121 -14.67 1.00 -30.70
N LYS A 122 -14.04 -0.17 -30.76
CA LYS A 122 -12.67 -0.41 -30.32
C LYS A 122 -11.63 -0.11 -31.40
N SER A 123 -12.06 0.20 -32.62
CA SER A 123 -11.16 0.58 -33.71
C SER A 123 -10.33 1.82 -33.33
N GLY A 124 -9.04 1.79 -33.67
CA GLY A 124 -8.15 2.92 -33.42
C GLY A 124 -7.78 3.15 -31.95
N LEU A 125 -7.91 2.14 -31.07
CA LEU A 125 -7.26 2.19 -29.75
C LEU A 125 -5.73 2.33 -29.92
N LEU A 126 -5.22 3.54 -29.77
CA LEU A 126 -3.79 3.80 -29.80
C LEU A 126 -3.18 3.39 -28.46
N ASN A 127 -2.34 2.37 -28.52
CA ASN A 127 -1.49 1.94 -27.43
C ASN A 127 -0.34 2.91 -27.23
N SER A 128 -0.59 4.02 -26.53
CA SER A 128 0.45 5.01 -26.26
C SER A 128 1.42 4.51 -25.17
N PRO A 129 2.73 4.73 -25.35
CA PRO A 129 3.71 4.46 -24.30
C PRO A 129 3.49 5.41 -23.11
N HIS A 130 4.08 5.06 -21.97
CA HIS A 130 4.07 5.92 -20.79
C HIS A 130 4.78 7.26 -21.08
N GLY A 131 4.25 8.38 -20.57
CA GLY A 131 4.72 9.74 -20.90
C GLY A 131 6.21 9.98 -20.68
N ASN A 132 6.80 9.32 -19.69
CA ASN A 132 8.23 9.49 -19.34
C ASN A 132 9.19 8.62 -20.19
N ARG A 133 8.72 7.90 -21.21
CA ARG A 133 9.57 6.98 -21.97
C ARG A 133 10.23 7.69 -23.16
N ARG A 134 11.55 7.93 -23.05
CA ARG A 134 12.37 8.56 -24.11
C ARG A 134 12.34 7.84 -25.47
N LYS A 135 12.17 6.51 -25.49
CA LYS A 135 12.06 5.71 -26.73
C LYS A 135 10.67 5.06 -26.82
N LYS A 136 9.87 5.44 -27.83
CA LYS A 136 8.55 4.87 -28.14
C LYS A 136 8.69 3.44 -28.71
N ARG A 137 9.14 2.47 -27.91
CA ARG A 137 9.30 1.05 -28.33
C ARG A 137 7.97 0.30 -28.53
N GLY A 138 6.91 0.95 -28.99
CA GLY A 138 5.61 0.35 -29.32
C GLY A 138 4.83 -0.35 -28.19
N ARG A 139 5.41 -0.57 -26.99
CA ARG A 139 4.71 -1.28 -25.90
C ARG A 139 3.69 -0.35 -25.23
N PRO A 140 2.40 -0.73 -25.18
CA PRO A 140 1.38 0.02 -24.45
C PRO A 140 1.75 0.16 -22.98
N HIS A 141 1.40 1.31 -22.40
CA HIS A 141 1.36 1.41 -20.96
C HIS A 141 0.10 0.72 -20.43
N MET A 142 0.28 -0.41 -19.75
CA MET A 142 -0.78 -1.08 -18.99
C MET A 142 -0.68 -0.71 -17.52
N ARG A 143 -1.82 -0.37 -16.93
CA ARG A 143 -1.94 -0.09 -15.50
C ARG A 143 -1.97 -1.40 -14.72
N THR A 144 -1.15 -1.48 -13.68
CA THR A 144 -1.21 -2.54 -12.66
C THR A 144 -2.34 -2.25 -11.67
N CYS A 145 -3.04 -3.29 -11.21
CA CYS A 145 -4.08 -3.23 -10.20
C CYS A 145 -3.64 -2.45 -8.96
N PRO A 146 -4.47 -1.50 -8.46
CA PRO A 146 -4.23 -0.83 -7.20
C PRO A 146 -3.95 -1.79 -6.05
N SER A 147 -4.66 -2.92 -5.96
CA SER A 147 -4.41 -3.93 -4.94
C SER A 147 -2.98 -4.46 -4.97
N THR A 148 -2.47 -4.85 -6.14
CA THR A 148 -1.07 -5.29 -6.32
C THR A 148 -0.07 -4.23 -5.86
N LEU A 149 -0.32 -2.95 -6.17
CA LEU A 149 0.54 -1.87 -5.70
C LEU A 149 0.51 -1.76 -4.17
N ARG A 150 -0.66 -1.86 -3.53
CA ARG A 150 -0.79 -1.87 -2.07
C ARG A 150 -0.11 -3.10 -1.44
N THR A 151 -0.20 -4.27 -2.06
CA THR A 151 0.53 -5.46 -1.63
C THR A 151 2.03 -5.24 -1.66
N ILE A 152 2.56 -4.57 -2.69
CA ILE A 152 3.98 -4.19 -2.75
C ILE A 152 4.33 -3.24 -1.59
N GLU A 153 3.49 -2.23 -1.33
CA GLU A 153 3.68 -1.28 -0.22
C GLU A 153 3.72 -2.00 1.13
N GLU A 154 2.76 -2.89 1.40
CA GLU A 154 2.68 -3.65 2.64
C GLU A 154 3.87 -4.60 2.82
N GLN A 155 4.20 -5.39 1.80
CA GLN A 155 5.33 -6.31 1.86
C GLN A 155 6.68 -5.59 1.98
N SER A 156 6.76 -4.31 1.61
CA SER A 156 7.99 -3.50 1.68
C SER A 156 8.47 -3.21 3.09
N LYS A 157 7.60 -3.38 4.10
CA LYS A 157 7.97 -3.30 5.52
C LYS A 157 9.03 -4.35 5.88
N ASN A 158 8.92 -5.54 5.29
CA ASN A 158 9.71 -6.72 5.69
C ASN A 158 10.58 -7.29 4.55
N ASN A 159 10.44 -6.82 3.31
CA ASN A 159 11.08 -7.44 2.15
C ASN A 159 11.73 -6.41 1.22
N LYS A 160 12.86 -6.80 0.60
CA LYS A 160 13.48 -6.03 -0.48
C LYS A 160 12.64 -6.10 -1.77
N PRO A 161 12.65 -5.07 -2.64
CA PRO A 161 11.82 -5.05 -3.86
C PRO A 161 11.98 -6.24 -4.80
N HIS A 162 13.18 -6.80 -4.93
CA HIS A 162 13.42 -8.01 -5.74
C HIS A 162 12.73 -9.25 -5.16
N THR A 163 12.75 -9.41 -3.83
CA THR A 163 12.06 -10.50 -3.14
C THR A 163 10.55 -10.39 -3.30
N ILE A 164 10.00 -9.18 -3.16
CA ILE A 164 8.57 -8.91 -3.39
C ILE A 164 8.19 -9.29 -4.82
N TYR A 165 8.97 -8.84 -5.80
CA TYR A 165 8.73 -9.16 -7.21
C TYR A 165 8.67 -10.67 -7.45
N ARG A 166 9.67 -11.43 -6.96
CA ARG A 166 9.70 -12.90 -7.10
C ARG A 166 8.50 -13.58 -6.47
N LYS A 167 8.08 -13.13 -5.27
CA LYS A 167 6.90 -13.68 -4.58
C LYS A 167 5.61 -13.44 -5.37
N LEU A 168 5.41 -12.22 -5.87
CA LEU A 168 4.17 -11.86 -6.55
C LEU A 168 4.03 -12.49 -7.95
N ILE A 169 5.11 -12.78 -8.66
CA ILE A 169 5.01 -13.38 -10.02
C ILE A 169 4.71 -14.87 -10.01
N VAL A 170 4.95 -15.56 -8.89
CA VAL A 170 4.65 -16.99 -8.72
C VAL A 170 3.25 -17.22 -8.17
N GLU A 171 2.53 -16.15 -7.76
CA GLU A 171 1.16 -16.27 -7.33
C GLU A 171 0.27 -16.77 -8.49
N PRO A 172 -0.58 -17.78 -8.25
CA PRO A 172 -1.43 -18.33 -9.29
C PRO A 172 -2.45 -17.27 -9.74
N CYS A 173 -2.45 -16.96 -11.03
CA CYS A 173 -3.52 -16.18 -11.65
C CYS A 173 -3.72 -16.59 -13.12
N GLN A 174 -4.90 -16.27 -13.66
CA GLN A 174 -5.21 -16.53 -15.07
C GLN A 174 -4.23 -15.80 -15.99
N ASN A 175 -3.86 -16.42 -17.11
CA ASN A 175 -2.88 -15.86 -18.05
C ASN A 175 -3.29 -14.47 -18.58
N THR A 176 -4.59 -14.28 -18.79
CA THR A 176 -5.16 -12.99 -19.21
C THR A 176 -5.07 -11.92 -18.12
N GLN A 177 -4.92 -12.29 -16.85
CA GLN A 177 -4.88 -11.36 -15.72
C GLN A 177 -3.45 -10.95 -15.35
N ILE A 178 -2.45 -11.80 -15.62
CA ILE A 178 -1.03 -11.55 -15.29
C ILE A 178 -0.58 -10.11 -15.55
N PRO A 179 -0.84 -9.48 -16.72
CA PRO A 179 -0.31 -8.13 -17.01
C PRO A 179 -0.90 -7.01 -16.15
N VAL A 180 -2.01 -7.26 -15.45
CA VAL A 180 -2.65 -6.29 -14.56
C VAL A 180 -2.53 -6.68 -13.08
N THR A 181 -2.55 -7.97 -12.75
CA THR A 181 -2.47 -8.46 -11.36
C THR A 181 -1.05 -8.64 -10.85
N HIS A 182 -0.06 -8.87 -11.72
CA HIS A 182 1.34 -9.00 -11.32
C HIS A 182 2.10 -7.68 -11.49
N PRO A 183 3.16 -7.47 -10.69
CA PRO A 183 4.12 -6.40 -10.98
C PRO A 183 4.77 -6.63 -12.35
N ARG A 184 4.93 -5.54 -13.11
CA ARG A 184 5.51 -5.57 -14.46
C ARG A 184 6.99 -5.96 -14.45
N ASN A 185 7.72 -5.51 -13.44
CA ASN A 185 9.14 -5.79 -13.25
C ASN A 185 9.56 -5.38 -11.83
N THR A 186 10.79 -5.75 -11.45
CA THR A 186 11.41 -5.33 -10.18
C THR A 186 11.50 -3.80 -10.04
N GLU A 187 11.63 -3.08 -11.15
CA GLU A 187 11.71 -1.62 -11.15
C GLU A 187 10.39 -0.96 -10.74
N GLN A 188 9.25 -1.55 -11.09
CA GLN A 188 7.96 -1.11 -10.55
C GLN A 188 7.91 -1.29 -9.04
N CYS A 189 8.36 -2.44 -8.52
CA CYS A 189 8.42 -2.66 -7.08
C CYS A 189 9.31 -1.61 -6.41
N ARG A 190 10.51 -1.35 -6.94
CA ARG A 190 11.42 -0.31 -6.41
C ARG A 190 10.76 1.07 -6.38
N ASN A 191 10.13 1.48 -7.47
CA ASN A 191 9.48 2.79 -7.56
C ASN A 191 8.27 2.90 -6.64
N THR A 192 7.45 1.86 -6.53
CA THR A 192 6.32 1.82 -5.59
C THR A 192 6.83 1.94 -4.15
N VAL A 193 7.84 1.16 -3.76
CA VAL A 193 8.44 1.23 -2.42
C VAL A 193 9.05 2.61 -2.15
N LYS A 194 9.79 3.17 -3.11
CA LYS A 194 10.36 4.51 -2.99
C LYS A 194 9.28 5.57 -2.76
N ASN A 195 8.22 5.55 -3.56
CA ASN A 195 7.12 6.50 -3.45
C ASN A 195 6.34 6.33 -2.14
N PHE A 196 6.13 5.10 -1.69
CA PHE A 196 5.51 4.80 -0.41
C PHE A 196 6.33 5.34 0.75
N LYS A 197 7.64 5.06 0.77
CA LYS A 197 8.54 5.62 1.79
C LYS A 197 8.54 7.14 1.77
N ALA A 198 8.62 7.76 0.59
CA ALA A 198 8.60 9.22 0.45
C ALA A 198 7.30 9.85 0.98
N LYS A 199 6.13 9.23 0.73
CA LYS A 199 4.84 9.70 1.25
C LYS A 199 4.71 9.59 2.78
N ASN A 200 5.41 8.62 3.37
CA ASN A 200 5.41 8.40 4.82
C ASN A 200 6.62 9.03 5.52
N LYS A 201 7.44 9.82 4.81
CA LYS A 201 8.47 10.64 5.47
C LYS A 201 7.80 11.75 6.25
N ILE A 202 8.24 11.94 7.49
CA ILE A 202 7.85 13.09 8.32
C ILE A 202 8.41 14.37 7.68
N HIS A 203 9.68 14.36 7.32
CA HIS A 203 10.34 15.46 6.62
C HIS A 203 11.36 14.94 5.60
N ASN A 204 11.69 15.78 4.61
CA ASN A 204 12.70 15.43 3.59
C ASN A 204 14.13 15.48 4.15
N ASP A 205 14.35 16.40 5.09
CA ASP A 205 15.57 16.48 5.90
C ASP A 205 15.45 15.52 7.09
N GLU A 206 16.38 14.57 7.16
CA GLU A 206 16.41 13.51 8.17
C GLU A 206 16.74 14.04 9.56
N LEU A 207 17.59 15.07 9.67
CA LEU A 207 17.95 15.67 10.94
C LEU A 207 16.78 16.45 11.54
N TYR A 208 16.07 17.18 10.68
CA TYR A 208 14.85 17.88 11.09
C TYR A 208 13.75 16.89 11.51
N ALA A 209 13.58 15.78 10.75
CA ALA A 209 12.63 14.73 11.13
C ALA A 209 12.95 14.12 12.50
N VAL A 210 14.23 13.85 12.78
CA VAL A 210 14.66 13.34 14.09
C VAL A 210 14.36 14.37 15.19
N TYR A 211 14.71 15.64 14.97
CA TYR A 211 14.40 16.72 15.91
C TYR A 211 12.89 16.79 16.21
N GLU A 212 12.05 16.82 15.18
CA GLU A 212 10.59 16.88 15.32
C GLU A 212 10.03 15.69 16.11
N ILE A 213 10.51 14.46 15.86
CA ILE A 213 10.15 13.28 16.64
C ILE A 213 10.59 13.42 18.10
N THR A 214 11.83 13.86 18.34
CA THR A 214 12.34 14.01 19.71
C THR A 214 11.58 15.07 20.50
N SER A 215 11.20 16.18 19.86
CA SER A 215 10.38 17.23 20.47
C SER A 215 8.96 16.75 20.74
N ALA A 216 8.36 15.97 19.83
CA ALA A 216 7.03 15.39 20.05
C ALA A 216 7.00 14.32 21.16
N LEU A 217 8.15 13.70 21.44
CA LEU A 217 8.33 12.66 22.46
C LEU A 217 9.15 13.17 23.66
N GLU A 218 8.92 14.40 24.12
CA GLU A 218 9.68 15.06 25.20
C GLU A 218 9.66 14.27 26.54
N SER A 219 8.59 13.53 26.82
CA SER A 219 8.49 12.68 28.02
C SER A 219 9.32 11.39 27.92
N PHE A 220 9.76 11.03 26.72
CA PHE A 220 10.53 9.82 26.44
C PHE A 220 11.97 10.12 26.00
N THR A 221 12.22 11.29 25.42
CA THR A 221 13.57 11.72 25.02
C THR A 221 14.23 12.45 26.18
N TRP A 222 15.34 11.93 26.68
CA TRP A 222 16.10 12.52 27.79
C TRP A 222 17.14 13.52 27.30
N GLY A 223 17.68 13.30 26.10
CA GLY A 223 18.65 14.20 25.51
C GLY A 223 18.78 14.01 24.01
N PHE A 224 18.99 15.11 23.30
CA PHE A 224 19.25 15.14 21.87
C PHE A 224 20.44 16.06 21.60
N SER A 225 21.43 15.55 20.88
CA SER A 225 22.59 16.32 20.42
C SER A 225 22.85 16.00 18.97
N LEU A 226 22.90 17.03 18.14
CA LEU A 226 23.14 16.89 16.70
C LEU A 226 24.64 16.96 16.36
N ALA A 227 25.39 17.80 17.08
CA ALA A 227 26.79 18.10 16.83
C ALA A 227 27.63 17.89 18.12
N PRO A 228 28.87 17.38 18.01
CA PRO A 228 29.62 17.05 16.79
C PRO A 228 29.22 15.73 16.12
N LYS A 229 28.45 14.89 16.81
CA LYS A 229 27.89 13.63 16.29
C LYS A 229 26.48 13.46 16.82
N VAL A 230 25.60 12.87 16.02
CA VAL A 230 24.22 12.62 16.44
C VAL A 230 24.18 11.65 17.62
N ARG A 231 23.54 12.07 18.71
CA ARG A 231 23.28 11.30 19.92
C ARG A 231 21.87 11.54 20.38
N ILE A 232 21.13 10.46 20.61
CA ILE A 232 19.76 10.52 21.12
C ILE A 232 19.68 9.59 22.32
N VAL A 233 19.38 10.14 23.50
CA VAL A 233 19.12 9.38 24.71
C VAL A 233 17.62 9.38 24.95
N PHE A 234 17.04 8.20 25.10
CA PHE A 234 15.62 8.06 25.36
C PHE A 234 15.32 6.87 26.26
N GLY A 235 14.22 6.96 26.99
CA GLY A 235 13.77 6.00 27.97
C GLY A 235 12.53 6.52 28.68
N LEU A 236 11.83 5.66 29.42
CA LEU A 236 10.73 6.12 30.25
C LEU A 236 11.32 6.87 31.45
N LYS A 237 11.04 8.18 31.60
CA LYS A 237 11.55 8.98 32.73
C LYS A 237 11.29 8.33 34.09
N LEU A 238 10.14 7.68 34.24
CA LEU A 238 9.76 6.90 35.44
C LEU A 238 10.80 5.83 35.82
N LEU A 239 11.47 5.20 34.84
CA LEU A 239 12.53 4.22 35.14
C LEU A 239 13.81 4.89 35.62
N GLY A 240 14.08 6.12 35.17
CA GLY A 240 15.15 6.97 35.70
C GLY A 240 14.89 7.33 37.16
N ASP A 241 13.67 7.76 37.47
CA ASP A 241 13.24 8.09 38.84
C ASP A 241 13.31 6.85 39.74
N GLU A 242 12.87 5.69 39.27
CA GLU A 242 12.97 4.42 39.99
C GLU A 242 14.43 4.07 40.30
N LEU A 243 15.34 4.22 39.34
CA LEU A 243 16.75 3.96 39.57
C LEU A 243 17.33 4.89 40.64
N CYS A 244 16.95 6.17 40.65
CA CYS A 244 17.36 7.10 41.71
C CYS A 244 16.89 6.61 43.09
N GLY A 245 15.64 6.15 43.21
CA GLY A 245 15.12 5.56 44.45
C GLY A 245 15.91 4.32 44.87
N VAL A 246 16.20 3.42 43.93
CA VAL A 246 17.04 2.23 44.18
C VAL A 246 18.44 2.62 44.66
N ILE A 247 19.06 3.66 44.08
CA ILE A 247 20.37 4.16 44.51
C ILE A 247 20.32 4.67 45.96
N GLU A 248 19.27 5.39 46.34
CA GLU A 248 19.10 5.94 47.69
C GLU A 248 18.86 4.86 48.75
N GLU A 249 18.19 3.76 48.40
CA GLU A 249 17.96 2.62 49.28
C GLU A 249 19.22 1.75 49.48
N VAL A 250 20.07 1.66 48.45
CA VAL A 250 21.32 0.88 48.46
C VAL A 250 22.45 1.71 49.11
N LYS A 251 22.28 2.10 50.37
CA LYS A 251 23.27 2.93 51.10
C LYS A 251 24.63 2.23 51.31
N ASP A 252 24.62 0.90 51.49
CA ASP A 252 25.81 0.08 51.78
C ASP A 252 25.97 -1.12 50.82
N GLY A 253 25.28 -1.13 49.67
CA GLY A 253 25.29 -2.26 48.73
C GLY A 253 25.89 -1.94 47.36
N SER A 254 26.01 -2.96 46.52
CA SER A 254 26.47 -2.81 45.14
C SER A 254 25.29 -2.73 44.17
N LEU A 255 25.21 -1.66 43.38
CA LEU A 255 24.32 -1.57 42.23
C LEU A 255 25.04 -2.07 40.97
N TYR A 256 24.36 -2.92 40.20
CA TYR A 256 24.89 -3.42 38.93
C TYR A 256 24.27 -2.66 37.76
N LEU A 257 25.13 -1.97 37.01
CA LEU A 257 24.81 -1.30 35.76
C LEU A 257 25.60 -1.96 34.62
N SER A 258 24.94 -2.21 33.50
CA SER A 258 25.56 -2.76 32.30
C SER A 258 25.20 -1.92 31.09
N TYR A 259 26.19 -1.58 30.27
CA TYR A 259 25.99 -0.85 29.03
C TYR A 259 26.57 -1.67 27.88
N ASP A 260 25.73 -1.94 26.88
CA ASP A 260 26.14 -2.72 25.71
C ASP A 260 25.65 -2.06 24.42
N THR A 261 26.46 -2.17 23.36
CA THR A 261 26.12 -1.70 22.02
C THR A 261 25.61 -2.87 21.19
N THR A 262 24.31 -3.07 21.22
CA THR A 262 23.71 -4.35 20.84
C THR A 262 23.19 -4.36 19.40
N PHE A 263 22.75 -3.22 18.84
CA PHE A 263 22.05 -3.20 17.55
C PHE A 263 22.63 -2.22 16.53
N ASN A 264 22.71 -2.66 15.28
CA ASN A 264 22.94 -1.80 14.12
C ASN A 264 21.59 -1.37 13.55
N ILE A 265 21.31 -0.06 13.56
CA ILE A 265 20.10 0.54 13.01
C ILE A 265 20.50 1.45 11.85
N GLY A 266 20.60 0.88 10.65
CA GLY A 266 21.10 1.60 9.48
C GLY A 266 22.55 2.02 9.67
N ASP A 267 22.80 3.32 9.63
CA ASP A 267 24.13 3.93 9.83
C ASP A 267 24.42 4.31 11.30
N PHE A 268 23.52 3.94 12.21
CA PHE A 268 23.64 4.21 13.65
C PHE A 268 23.77 2.91 14.45
N TYR A 269 24.31 3.06 15.65
CA TYR A 269 24.32 2.04 16.69
C TYR A 269 23.29 2.39 17.75
N MET A 270 22.61 1.38 18.28
CA MET A 270 21.80 1.51 19.48
C MET A 270 22.45 0.74 20.62
N SER A 271 22.72 1.45 21.69
CA SER A 271 23.19 0.89 22.95
C SER A 271 22.09 0.93 23.99
N VAL A 272 22.11 -0.04 24.90
CA VAL A 272 21.14 -0.17 25.99
C VAL A 272 21.87 -0.06 27.31
N LEU A 273 21.34 0.76 28.22
CA LEU A 273 21.74 0.79 29.62
C LEU A 273 20.77 -0.08 30.42
N LEU A 274 21.30 -1.11 31.06
CA LEU A 274 20.58 -2.06 31.89
C LEU A 274 20.97 -1.86 33.35
N PHE A 275 20.02 -2.02 34.26
CA PHE A 275 20.29 -2.09 35.70
C PHE A 275 19.61 -3.30 36.32
N LYS A 276 20.19 -3.79 37.41
CA LYS A 276 19.61 -4.86 38.22
C LYS A 276 18.84 -4.26 39.39
N HIS A 277 17.55 -4.56 39.51
CA HIS A 277 16.68 -3.92 40.49
C HIS A 277 16.72 -4.63 41.86
N THR A 278 17.44 -4.04 42.82
CA THR A 278 17.77 -4.69 44.10
C THR A 278 16.58 -4.88 45.04
N ALA A 279 15.48 -4.14 44.87
CA ALA A 279 14.26 -4.33 45.68
C ALA A 279 13.60 -5.72 45.51
N PHE A 280 13.81 -6.38 44.36
CA PHE A 280 13.26 -7.72 44.13
C PHE A 280 14.26 -8.79 44.56
N LYS A 281 13.83 -9.67 45.47
CA LYS A 281 14.56 -10.89 45.83
C LYS A 281 14.22 -12.01 44.84
N ASP A 282 15.24 -12.81 44.53
CA ASP A 282 15.33 -13.90 43.55
C ASP A 282 14.04 -14.32 42.77
N PRO A 283 13.97 -14.15 41.43
CA PRO A 283 14.99 -13.56 40.59
C PRO A 283 14.99 -12.03 40.68
N CYS A 284 16.18 -11.46 40.82
CA CYS A 284 16.38 -10.02 40.77
C CYS A 284 16.43 -9.57 39.29
N PRO A 285 15.42 -8.83 38.79
CA PRO A 285 15.23 -8.60 37.38
C PRO A 285 16.27 -7.61 36.82
N ILE A 286 16.62 -7.82 35.55
CA ILE A 286 17.44 -6.90 34.75
C ILE A 286 16.48 -6.03 33.93
N ILE A 287 16.52 -4.72 34.17
CA ILE A 287 15.59 -3.75 33.58
C ILE A 287 16.36 -2.83 32.63
N PRO A 288 15.90 -2.63 31.39
CA PRO A 288 16.45 -1.62 30.51
C PRO A 288 16.04 -0.23 30.99
N LEU A 289 17.00 0.55 31.46
CA LEU A 289 16.82 1.92 31.92
C LEU A 289 16.54 2.87 30.77
N GLY A 290 17.35 2.78 29.71
CA GLY A 290 17.32 3.71 28.60
C GLY A 290 18.21 3.26 27.46
N PHE A 291 18.07 3.96 26.35
CA PHE A 291 18.69 3.65 25.07
C PHE A 291 19.45 4.86 24.55
N LEU A 292 20.60 4.61 23.94
CA LEU A 292 21.38 5.61 23.23
C LEU A 292 21.49 5.23 21.76
N VAL A 293 21.02 6.09 20.86
CA VAL A 293 21.31 6.02 19.43
C VAL A 293 22.48 6.94 19.12
N HIS A 294 23.53 6.42 18.46
CA HIS A 294 24.77 7.15 18.20
C HIS A 294 25.50 6.65 16.93
N GLN A 295 26.34 7.51 16.34
CA GLN A 295 26.99 7.24 15.04
C GLN A 295 28.27 6.38 15.12
N THR A 296 28.88 6.21 16.30
CA THR A 296 30.16 5.50 16.42
C THR A 296 30.10 4.45 17.50
N LYS A 297 30.43 3.19 17.18
CA LYS A 297 30.48 2.11 18.16
C LYS A 297 31.32 2.50 19.38
N ASN A 298 30.66 2.80 20.48
CA ASN A 298 31.30 3.10 21.75
C ASN A 298 31.62 1.75 22.40
N GLY A 299 32.90 1.41 22.51
CA GLY A 299 33.35 0.12 23.05
C GLY A 299 34.70 -0.40 22.56
N VAL A 300 35.38 0.29 21.64
CA VAL A 300 36.80 0.02 21.35
C VAL A 300 37.62 1.04 22.12
N ARG A 301 38.17 0.64 23.27
CA ARG A 301 39.37 1.29 23.79
C ARG A 301 40.48 1.00 22.75
N THR A 302 40.96 2.04 22.08
CA THR A 302 42.32 2.03 21.51
C THR A 302 43.32 1.92 22.64
#